data_AF-A0A2K9J3V4-F1
#
_entry.id   AF-A0A2K9J3V4-F1
#
_cell.length_a   1.000
_cell.length_b   1.000
_cell.length_c   1.000
_cell.angle_alpha   90.00
_cell.angle_beta   90.00
_cell.angle_gamma   90.00
#
_symmetry.space_group_name_H-M   'P 1'
#
loop_
_entity.id
_entity.type
_entity.pdbx_description
1 polymer ?
#
loop_
_entity_poly.entity_id
_entity_poly.type
_entity_poly.pdbx_seq_one_letter_code
_entity_poly.pdbx_strand_id
1 'polypeptide(L)'
;MNIRILMILSLLIGIGAVLHAIVPPVIFGVKPDMLLSMMFLGILLFPKLKYVIILSIATGAISALTTSAPGGQIANMIDKPITAIIFLSLFFIISKTLRPLPQAVILTAIGTMISGAIFLSVALFLIGIMEGSFVAMFSIAVLPAALLNSILIAVVYPIVQRILKRTPQLMMT
;
A
#
# COMPACT_ATOMS: atom_id res chain seq x y z
N MET A 1 -7.65 -11.27 18.99
CA MET A 1 -6.84 -10.94 17.79
C MET A 1 -5.77 -12.03 17.67
N ASN A 2 -5.48 -12.61 16.50
CA ASN A 2 -4.52 -13.70 16.40
C ASN A 2 -3.09 -13.13 16.30
N ILE A 3 -2.24 -13.45 17.28
CA ILE A 3 -0.85 -12.95 17.35
C ILE A 3 -0.02 -13.40 16.15
N ARG A 4 -0.27 -14.61 15.62
CA ARG A 4 0.47 -15.12 14.45
C ARG A 4 0.19 -14.30 13.19
N ILE A 5 -1.06 -13.83 13.05
CA ILE A 5 -1.43 -12.92 11.95
C ILE A 5 -0.73 -11.57 12.14
N LEU A 6 -0.72 -11.04 13.36
CA LEU A 6 -0.02 -9.79 13.66
C LEU A 6 1.49 -9.89 13.36
N MET A 7 2.13 -11.01 13.68
CA MET A 7 3.54 -11.26 13.36
C MET A 7 3.81 -11.23 11.84
N ILE A 8 2.91 -11.81 11.03
CA ILE A 8 3.05 -11.78 9.57
C ILE A 8 2.86 -10.35 9.05
N LEU A 9 1.86 -9.63 9.55
CA LEU A 9 1.63 -8.25 9.17
C LEU A 9 2.83 -7.36 9.55
N SER A 10 3.43 -7.56 10.73
CA SER A 10 4.65 -6.84 11.14
C SER A 10 5.89 -7.22 10.31
N LEU A 11 5.94 -8.45 9.80
CA LEU A 11 7.01 -8.87 8.88
C LEU A 11 6.83 -8.18 7.51
N LEU A 12 5.60 -8.12 6.99
CA LEU A 12 5.28 -7.45 5.72
C LEU A 12 5.58 -5.95 5.77
N ILE A 13 5.00 -5.25 6.75
CA ILE A 13 5.73 -4.39 7.68
C ILE A 13 7.17 -3.99 7.33
N GLY A 14 8.08 -4.65 8.06
CA GLY A 14 9.52 -4.44 7.97
C GLY A 14 10.08 -4.70 6.57
N ILE A 15 9.56 -5.67 5.83
CA ILE A 15 9.97 -5.90 4.43
C ILE A 15 9.68 -4.65 3.59
N GLY A 16 8.48 -4.07 3.72
CA GLY A 16 8.09 -2.84 3.04
C GLY A 16 9.01 -1.68 3.40
N ALA A 17 9.35 -1.54 4.69
CA ALA A 17 10.24 -0.49 5.17
C ALA A 17 11.66 -0.62 4.58
N VAL A 18 12.22 -1.83 4.57
CA VAL A 18 13.54 -2.10 3.98
C VAL A 18 13.53 -1.84 2.48
N LEU A 19 12.51 -2.33 1.76
CA LEU A 19 12.37 -2.06 0.33
C LEU A 19 12.25 -0.55 0.05
N HIS A 20 11.46 0.18 0.84
CA HIS A 20 11.30 1.62 0.71
C HIS A 20 12.60 2.40 0.98
N ALA A 21 13.44 1.91 1.89
CA ALA A 21 14.73 2.51 2.18
C ALA A 21 15.74 2.34 1.03
N ILE A 22 15.73 1.19 0.35
CA ILE A 22 16.70 0.84 -0.70
C ILE A 22 16.28 1.39 -2.07
N VAL A 23 14.98 1.49 -2.34
CA VAL A 23 14.50 1.97 -3.65
C VAL A 23 14.89 3.44 -3.85
N PRO A 24 15.67 3.74 -4.90
CA PRO A 24 16.07 5.12 -5.18
C PRO A 24 14.85 5.98 -5.53
N PRO A 25 14.87 7.28 -5.22
CA PRO A 25 13.87 8.21 -5.74
C PRO A 25 13.83 8.12 -7.27
N VAL A 26 12.63 8.02 -7.84
CA VAL A 26 12.49 7.89 -9.28
C VAL A 26 12.59 9.28 -9.93
N ILE A 27 11.49 10.04 -10.00
CA ILE A 27 11.44 11.36 -10.63
C ILE A 27 10.89 12.38 -9.62
N PHE A 28 11.50 13.56 -9.52
CA PHE A 28 11.14 14.64 -8.58
C PHE A 28 11.15 14.26 -7.08
N GLY A 29 11.95 13.28 -6.68
CA GLY A 29 12.03 12.85 -5.28
C GLY A 29 10.87 11.98 -4.82
N VAL A 30 9.91 11.66 -5.70
CA VAL A 30 8.81 10.75 -5.36
C VAL A 30 9.29 9.31 -5.52
N LYS A 31 9.33 8.59 -4.41
CA LYS A 31 9.69 7.17 -4.34
C LYS A 31 8.44 6.32 -4.57
N PRO A 32 8.52 5.23 -5.34
CA PRO A 32 7.49 4.19 -5.35
C PRO A 32 7.29 3.69 -3.93
N ASP A 33 6.04 3.76 -3.46
CA ASP A 33 5.71 3.42 -2.09
C ASP A 33 5.64 1.88 -1.93
N MET A 34 6.80 1.27 -1.65
CA MET A 34 6.93 -0.16 -1.38
C MET A 34 6.30 -0.58 -0.03
N LEU A 35 6.08 0.36 0.89
CA LEU A 35 5.33 0.12 2.12
C LEU A 35 3.85 -0.08 1.79
N LEU A 36 3.31 0.69 0.85
CA LEU A 36 1.93 0.57 0.39
C LEU A 36 1.64 -0.78 -0.27
N SER A 37 2.55 -1.30 -1.10
CA SER A 37 2.37 -2.61 -1.74
C SER A 37 2.36 -3.75 -0.70
N MET A 38 3.23 -3.70 0.32
CA MET A 38 3.21 -4.67 1.42
C MET A 38 1.96 -4.52 2.31
N MET A 39 1.46 -3.30 2.50
CA MET A 39 0.18 -3.07 3.17
C MET A 39 -0.96 -3.73 2.40
N PHE A 40 -1.05 -3.51 1.08
CA PHE A 40 -2.06 -4.14 0.23
C PHE A 40 -1.95 -5.66 0.26
N LEU A 41 -0.74 -6.21 0.20
CA LEU A 41 -0.53 -7.64 0.38
C LEU A 41 -1.07 -8.13 1.73
N GLY A 42 -0.81 -7.43 2.82
CA GLY A 42 -1.36 -7.76 4.13
C GLY A 42 -2.90 -7.75 4.16
N ILE A 43 -3.53 -6.76 3.51
CA ILE A 43 -4.99 -6.68 3.39
C ILE A 43 -5.54 -7.84 2.56
N LEU A 44 -4.90 -8.19 1.44
CA LEU A 44 -5.30 -9.31 0.58
C LEU A 44 -5.23 -10.67 1.28
N LEU A 45 -4.24 -10.84 2.17
CA LEU A 45 -4.05 -12.08 2.93
C LEU A 45 -5.00 -12.19 4.12
N PHE A 46 -5.27 -11.08 4.79
CA PHE A 46 -6.09 -11.04 6.00
C PHE A 46 -7.12 -9.89 5.94
N PRO A 47 -8.16 -9.99 5.07
CA PRO A 47 -9.14 -8.93 4.82
C PRO A 47 -10.16 -8.79 5.98
N LYS A 48 -9.69 -8.50 7.19
CA LYS A 48 -10.52 -8.23 8.38
C LYS A 48 -10.22 -6.83 8.89
N LEU A 49 -11.26 -6.02 9.10
CA LEU A 49 -11.15 -4.59 9.46
C LEU A 49 -10.15 -4.32 10.59
N LYS A 50 -10.19 -5.11 11.68
CA LYS A 50 -9.27 -5.00 12.81
C LYS A 50 -7.79 -5.11 12.44
N TYR A 51 -7.44 -5.97 11.48
CA TYR A 51 -6.06 -6.11 11.00
C TYR A 51 -5.69 -4.98 10.07
N VAL A 52 -6.61 -4.58 9.20
CA VAL A 52 -6.41 -3.49 8.23
C VAL A 52 -6.13 -2.15 8.93
N ILE A 53 -6.88 -1.84 10.00
CA ILE A 53 -6.67 -0.61 10.78
C ILE A 53 -5.27 -0.57 11.42
N ILE A 54 -4.86 -1.67 12.06
CA ILE A 54 -3.53 -1.71 12.71
C ILE A 54 -2.43 -1.63 11.66
N LEU A 55 -2.57 -2.37 10.56
CA LEU A 55 -1.62 -2.39 9.47
C LEU A 55 -1.49 -1.00 8.84
N SER A 56 -2.60 -0.30 8.60
CA SER A 56 -2.58 1.03 7.98
C SER A 56 -2.02 2.12 8.87
N ILE A 57 -2.31 2.09 10.18
CA ILE A 57 -1.71 3.03 11.14
C ILE A 57 -0.20 2.82 11.22
N ALA A 58 0.25 1.57 11.36
CA ALA A 58 1.69 1.26 11.43
C ALA A 58 2.42 1.62 10.12
N THR A 59 1.79 1.34 8.97
CA THR A 59 2.33 1.70 7.64
C THR A 59 2.38 3.22 7.47
N GLY A 60 1.33 3.94 7.88
CA GLY A 60 1.27 5.41 7.85
C GLY A 60 2.33 6.05 8.73
N ALA A 61 2.53 5.54 9.95
CA ALA A 61 3.56 6.02 10.86
C ALA A 61 4.97 5.81 10.27
N ILE A 62 5.28 4.62 9.76
CA ILE A 62 6.60 4.35 9.18
C ILE A 62 6.82 5.17 7.92
N SER A 63 5.83 5.23 7.02
CA SER A 63 5.92 6.05 5.81
C SER A 63 6.10 7.54 6.13
N ALA A 64 5.40 8.04 7.16
CA ALA A 64 5.58 9.40 7.65
C ALA A 64 7.00 9.66 8.19
N LEU A 65 7.59 8.68 8.88
CA LEU A 65 8.96 8.80 9.40
C LEU A 65 10.04 8.69 8.31
N THR A 66 9.77 7.94 7.24
CA THR A 66 10.77 7.69 6.17
C THR A 66 10.61 8.57 4.94
N THR A 67 9.50 9.32 4.83
CA THR A 67 9.24 10.15 3.66
C THR A 67 10.18 11.35 3.59
N SER A 68 10.63 11.65 2.37
CA SER A 68 11.40 12.87 2.06
C SER A 68 10.54 13.91 1.32
N ALA A 69 9.27 13.60 1.06
CA ALA A 69 8.37 14.49 0.35
C ALA A 69 7.93 15.66 1.26
N PRO A 70 7.93 16.92 0.77
CA PRO A 70 7.36 18.06 1.49
C PRO A 70 5.90 17.81 1.87
N GLY A 71 5.51 18.07 3.12
CA GLY A 71 4.17 17.77 3.63
C GLY A 71 3.86 16.27 3.80
N GLY A 72 4.81 15.39 3.46
CA GLY A 72 4.62 13.95 3.39
C GLY A 72 4.33 13.28 4.74
N GLN A 73 4.79 13.85 5.86
CA GLN A 73 4.57 13.27 7.19
C GLN A 73 3.08 13.23 7.54
N ILE A 74 2.41 14.38 7.42
CA ILE A 74 0.97 14.51 7.67
C ILE A 74 0.19 13.78 6.57
N ALA A 75 0.60 13.93 5.31
CA ALA A 75 -0.07 13.29 4.19
C ALA A 75 -0.09 11.76 4.34
N ASN A 76 1.03 11.12 4.71
CA ASN A 76 1.08 9.67 4.91
C ASN A 76 0.24 9.19 6.10
N MET A 77 0.21 9.95 7.20
CA MET A 77 -0.60 9.59 8.36
C MET A 77 -2.11 9.62 8.06
N ILE A 78 -2.55 10.47 7.14
CA ILE A 78 -3.95 10.58 6.70
C ILE A 78 -4.26 9.58 5.56
N ASP A 79 -3.38 9.51 4.56
CA ASP A 79 -3.55 8.67 3.37
C ASP A 79 -3.69 7.18 3.74
N LYS A 80 -2.74 6.60 4.48
CA LYS A 80 -2.71 5.14 4.66
C LYS A 80 -3.96 4.59 5.33
N PRO A 81 -4.51 5.17 6.42
CA PRO A 81 -5.77 4.73 6.99
C PRO A 81 -6.94 4.80 6.02
N ILE A 82 -7.10 5.92 5.30
CA ILE A 82 -8.21 6.12 4.35
C ILE A 82 -8.08 5.13 3.19
N THR A 83 -6.90 5.06 2.58
CA THR A 83 -6.60 4.17 1.47
C THR A 83 -6.80 2.71 1.84
N ALA A 84 -6.40 2.28 3.04
CA ALA A 84 -6.58 0.90 3.47
C ALA A 84 -8.06 0.51 3.60
N ILE A 85 -8.91 1.43 4.09
CA ILE A 85 -10.37 1.21 4.19
C ILE A 85 -11.01 1.16 2.80
N ILE A 86 -10.61 2.07 1.89
CA ILE A 86 -11.08 2.06 0.51
C ILE A 86 -10.64 0.78 -0.20
N PHE A 87 -9.39 0.37 -0.03
CA PHE A 87 -8.84 -0.85 -0.61
C PHE A 87 -9.57 -2.10 -0.10
N LEU A 88 -9.85 -2.18 1.21
CA LEU A 88 -10.63 -3.28 1.78
C LEU A 88 -12.05 -3.32 1.19
N SER A 89 -12.68 -2.16 1.01
CA SER A 89 -14.01 -2.06 0.38
C SER A 89 -13.97 -2.54 -1.08
N LEU A 90 -12.99 -2.08 -1.85
CA LEU A 90 -12.77 -2.52 -3.24
C LEU A 90 -12.49 -4.03 -3.32
N PHE A 91 -11.73 -4.57 -2.37
CA PHE A 91 -11.46 -5.99 -2.30
C PHE A 91 -12.75 -6.80 -2.21
N PHE A 92 -13.69 -6.44 -1.31
CA PHE A 92 -14.96 -7.18 -1.17
C PHE A 92 -15.89 -7.07 -2.38
N ILE A 93 -15.85 -5.96 -3.12
CA ILE A 93 -16.63 -5.77 -4.34
C ILE A 93 -16.07 -6.66 -5.46
N ILE A 94 -14.74 -6.70 -5.63
CA ILE A 94 -14.08 -7.36 -6.76
C ILE A 94 -13.81 -8.84 -6.50
N SER A 95 -13.71 -9.27 -5.23
CA SER A 95 -13.33 -10.64 -4.85
C SER A 95 -14.25 -11.73 -5.35
N LYS A 96 -15.46 -11.39 -5.79
CA LYS A 96 -16.43 -12.36 -6.31
C LYS A 96 -16.30 -12.62 -7.81
N THR A 97 -15.52 -11.82 -8.53
CA THR A 97 -15.57 -11.77 -10.00
C THR A 97 -14.26 -12.24 -10.66
N LEU A 98 -13.12 -12.12 -9.98
CA LEU A 98 -11.80 -12.34 -10.57
C LEU A 98 -11.03 -13.49 -9.91
N ARG A 99 -10.08 -14.07 -10.67
CA ARG A 99 -9.09 -15.02 -10.13
C ARG A 99 -8.14 -14.29 -9.15
N PRO A 100 -7.57 -14.98 -8.15
CA PRO A 100 -6.81 -14.33 -7.08
C PRO A 100 -5.62 -13.46 -7.55
N LEU A 101 -4.86 -13.91 -8.56
CA LEU A 101 -3.70 -13.16 -9.04
C LEU A 101 -4.08 -11.89 -9.83
N PRO A 102 -4.89 -11.95 -10.90
CA PRO A 102 -5.37 -10.74 -11.58
C PRO A 102 -6.08 -9.77 -10.64
N GLN A 103 -6.87 -10.29 -9.69
CA GLN A 103 -7.51 -9.48 -8.66
C GLN A 103 -6.49 -8.69 -7.84
N ALA A 104 -5.44 -9.35 -7.33
CA ALA A 104 -4.42 -8.71 -6.51
C ALA A 104 -3.69 -7.58 -7.28
N VAL A 105 -3.36 -7.84 -8.55
CA VAL A 105 -2.67 -6.86 -9.42
C VAL A 105 -3.57 -5.65 -9.71
N ILE A 106 -4.82 -5.88 -10.13
CA ILE A 106 -5.76 -4.79 -10.46
C ILE A 106 -6.09 -3.96 -9.23
N LEU A 107 -6.36 -4.60 -8.09
CA LEU A 107 -6.61 -3.90 -6.83
C LEU A 107 -5.40 -3.06 -6.42
N THR A 108 -4.19 -3.58 -6.57
CA THR A 108 -2.95 -2.85 -6.25
C THR A 108 -2.75 -1.63 -7.14
N ALA A 109 -3.02 -1.75 -8.44
CA ALA A 109 -2.94 -0.62 -9.37
C ALA A 109 -3.92 0.48 -8.97
N ILE A 110 -5.19 0.12 -8.80
CA ILE A 110 -6.26 1.06 -8.43
C ILE A 110 -6.00 1.66 -7.05
N GLY A 111 -5.65 0.83 -6.08
CA GLY A 111 -5.32 1.24 -4.72
C GLY A 111 -4.14 2.22 -4.67
N THR A 112 -3.11 1.99 -5.49
CA THR A 112 -1.95 2.90 -5.56
C THR A 112 -2.35 4.24 -6.17
N MET A 113 -3.20 4.24 -7.20
CA MET A 113 -3.71 5.49 -7.78
C MET A 113 -4.56 6.29 -6.79
N ILE A 114 -5.44 5.61 -6.04
CA ILE A 114 -6.27 6.23 -4.99
C ILE A 114 -5.39 6.81 -3.88
N SER A 115 -4.42 6.02 -3.39
CA SER A 115 -3.46 6.46 -2.37
C SER A 115 -2.64 7.66 -2.84
N GLY A 116 -2.13 7.60 -4.07
CA GLY A 116 -1.37 8.69 -4.67
C GLY A 116 -2.20 9.96 -4.82
N ALA A 117 -3.47 9.85 -5.21
CA ALA A 117 -4.38 10.99 -5.26
C ALA A 117 -4.58 11.62 -3.88
N ILE A 118 -4.91 10.81 -2.85
CA ILE A 118 -5.13 11.31 -1.48
C ILE A 118 -3.85 11.93 -0.92
N PHE A 119 -2.71 11.24 -1.07
CA PHE A 119 -1.41 11.73 -0.63
C PHE A 119 -1.06 13.07 -1.28
N LEU A 120 -1.18 13.17 -2.61
CA LEU A 120 -0.87 14.42 -3.32
C LEU A 120 -1.84 15.54 -2.95
N SER A 121 -3.14 15.26 -2.83
CA SER A 121 -4.12 16.26 -2.40
C SER A 121 -3.75 16.86 -1.04
N VAL A 122 -3.42 16.02 -0.06
CA VAL A 122 -3.05 16.50 1.28
C VAL A 122 -1.68 17.18 1.27
N ALA A 123 -0.67 16.55 0.66
CA ALA A 123 0.70 17.06 0.67
C ALA A 123 0.78 18.42 -0.05
N LEU A 124 0.22 18.54 -1.25
CA LEU A 124 0.26 19.76 -2.06
C LEU A 124 -0.58 20.90 -1.46
N PHE A 125 -1.70 20.57 -0.79
CA PHE A 125 -2.49 21.54 -0.06
C PHE A 125 -1.70 22.14 1.12
N LEU A 126 -0.98 21.31 1.89
CA LEU A 126 -0.18 21.76 3.03
C LEU A 126 0.97 22.69 2.65
N ILE A 127 1.56 22.49 1.47
CA ILE A 127 2.67 23.31 0.97
C ILE A 127 2.21 24.48 0.06
N GLY A 128 0.91 24.61 -0.21
CA GLY A 128 0.34 25.74 -0.93
C GLY A 128 0.60 25.79 -2.44
N ILE A 129 1.04 24.69 -3.07
CA ILE A 129 1.33 24.64 -4.52
C ILE A 129 0.36 23.75 -5.29
N MET A 130 -0.84 23.52 -4.76
CA MET A 130 -1.82 22.60 -5.36
C MET A 130 -2.28 23.04 -6.76
N GLU A 131 -2.34 24.35 -7.01
CA GLU A 131 -2.67 24.90 -8.32
C GLU A 131 -1.56 24.58 -9.33
N GLY A 132 -1.88 23.74 -10.32
CA GLY A 132 -1.01 23.40 -11.45
C GLY A 132 -0.03 22.23 -11.25
N SER A 133 0.21 21.76 -10.02
CA SER A 133 1.18 20.68 -9.77
C SER A 133 0.56 19.27 -9.67
N PHE A 134 -0.72 19.16 -9.29
CA PHE A 134 -1.36 17.87 -9.04
C PHE A 134 -1.32 16.93 -10.25
N VAL A 135 -1.76 17.41 -11.42
CA VAL A 135 -1.84 16.58 -12.64
C VAL A 135 -0.46 16.10 -13.07
N ALA A 136 0.54 16.99 -13.00
CA ALA A 136 1.92 16.65 -13.34
C ALA A 136 2.50 15.59 -12.38
N MET A 137 2.36 15.80 -11.06
CA MET A 137 2.84 14.84 -10.05
C MET A 137 2.10 13.51 -10.10
N PHE A 138 0.79 13.52 -10.34
CA PHE A 138 0.01 12.30 -10.51
C PHE A 138 0.51 11.49 -11.71
N SER A 139 0.74 12.16 -12.84
CA SER A 139 1.16 11.49 -14.08
C SER A 139 2.59 10.96 -13.99
N ILE A 140 3.50 11.74 -13.41
CA ILE A 140 4.94 11.45 -13.39
C ILE A 140 5.34 10.56 -12.22
N ALA A 141 4.60 10.60 -11.10
CA ALA A 141 4.94 9.83 -9.92
C ALA A 141 3.93 8.71 -9.61
N VAL A 142 2.62 9.01 -9.61
CA VAL A 142 1.61 8.04 -9.18
C VAL A 142 1.43 6.92 -10.21
N LEU A 143 1.36 7.25 -11.51
CA LEU A 143 1.20 6.22 -12.55
C LEU A 143 2.40 5.25 -12.61
N PRO A 144 3.67 5.71 -12.61
CA PRO A 144 4.81 4.79 -12.54
C PRO A 144 4.85 4.00 -11.23
N ALA A 145 4.52 4.61 -10.09
CA ALA A 145 4.44 3.89 -8.82
C ALA A 145 3.36 2.79 -8.84
N ALA A 146 2.19 3.07 -9.43
CA ALA A 146 1.12 2.09 -9.58
C ALA A 146 1.55 0.92 -10.46
N LEU A 147 2.27 1.18 -11.55
CA LEU A 147 2.84 0.14 -12.41
C LEU A 147 3.84 -0.73 -11.63
N LEU A 148 4.81 -0.12 -10.95
CA LEU A 148 5.84 -0.83 -10.20
C LEU A 148 5.25 -1.67 -9.04
N ASN A 149 4.32 -1.10 -8.27
CA ASN A 149 3.63 -1.81 -7.20
C ASN A 149 2.84 -3.00 -7.73
N SER A 150 2.20 -2.85 -8.89
CA SER A 150 1.43 -3.92 -9.54
C SER A 150 2.33 -5.05 -10.02
N ILE A 151 3.49 -4.73 -10.61
CA ILE A 151 4.50 -5.73 -11.01
C ILE A 151 5.02 -6.47 -9.77
N LEU A 152 5.34 -5.75 -8.71
CA LEU A 152 5.81 -6.35 -7.45
C LEU A 152 4.77 -7.33 -6.90
N ILE A 153 3.50 -6.94 -6.85
CA ILE A 153 2.42 -7.82 -6.38
C ILE A 153 2.21 -9.01 -7.31
N ALA A 154 2.33 -8.84 -8.63
CA ALA A 154 2.24 -9.96 -9.57
C ALA A 154 3.28 -11.06 -9.28
N VAL A 155 4.47 -10.67 -8.82
CA VAL A 155 5.56 -11.60 -8.47
C VAL A 155 5.42 -12.14 -7.04
N VAL A 156 5.18 -11.26 -6.06
CA VAL A 156 5.21 -11.62 -4.63
C VAL A 156 3.95 -12.36 -4.19
N TYR A 157 2.77 -11.97 -4.67
CA TYR A 157 1.50 -12.57 -4.27
C TYR A 157 1.44 -14.11 -4.44
N PRO A 158 1.81 -14.70 -5.59
CA PRO A 158 1.76 -16.15 -5.75
C PRO A 158 2.77 -16.89 -4.86
N ILE A 159 3.93 -16.27 -4.58
CA ILE A 159 4.94 -16.83 -3.69
C ILE A 159 4.37 -16.92 -2.27
N VAL A 160 3.80 -15.83 -1.77
CA VAL A 160 3.24 -15.78 -0.41
C VAL A 160 2.03 -16.69 -0.28
N GLN A 161 1.17 -16.79 -1.29
CA GLN A 161 0.08 -17.77 -1.29
C GLN A 161 0.58 -19.22 -1.15
N ARG A 162 1.68 -19.60 -1.84
CA ARG A 162 2.25 -20.95 -1.71
C ARG A 162 2.79 -21.21 -0.31
N ILE A 163 3.44 -20.21 0.32
CA ILE A 163 3.95 -20.32 1.68
C ILE A 163 2.80 -20.50 2.69
N LEU A 164 1.73 -19.71 2.55
CA LEU A 164 0.57 -19.80 3.44
C LEU A 164 -0.17 -21.13 3.33
N LYS A 165 -0.27 -21.72 2.13
CA LYS A 165 -0.87 -23.06 1.95
C LYS A 165 -0.11 -24.17 2.69
N ARG A 166 1.19 -23.99 2.95
CA ARG A 166 2.00 -24.91 3.75
C ARG A 166 1.84 -24.69 5.26
N THR A 167 1.10 -23.67 5.66
CA THR A 167 0.87 -23.30 7.07
C THR A 167 -0.63 -23.29 7.38
N PRO A 168 -1.31 -24.46 7.38
CA PRO A 168 -2.77 -24.57 7.48
C PRO A 168 -3.36 -23.92 8.74
N GLN A 169 -2.57 -23.82 9.80
CA GLN A 169 -2.95 -23.20 11.08
C GLN A 169 -3.26 -21.69 10.96
N LEU A 170 -2.76 -21.01 9.92
CA LEU A 170 -3.05 -19.59 9.65
C LEU A 170 -4.32 -19.40 8.82
N MET A 171 -4.74 -20.41 8.06
CA MET A 171 -5.95 -20.38 7.22
C MET A 171 -7.22 -20.73 8.00
N MET A 172 -7.08 -21.38 9.16
CA MET A 172 -8.18 -21.86 10.01
C MET A 172 -8.69 -20.83 11.05
N THR A 173 -8.29 -19.55 10.99
CA THR A 173 -8.63 -18.51 12.00
C THR A 173 -9.22 -17.23 11.41
#